data_AF-A0A090KIU0-F1
#
_entry.id   AF-A0A090KIU0-F1
#
_cell.length_a   1.000
_cell.length_b   1.000
_cell.length_c   1.000
_cell.angle_alpha   90.00
_cell.angle_beta   90.00
_cell.angle_gamma   90.00
#
_symmetry.space_group_name_H-M   'P 1'
#
loop_
_entity.id
_entity.type
_entity.pdbx_description
1 polymer ?
#
loop_
_entity_poly.entity_id
_entity_poly.type
_entity_poly.pdbx_seq_one_letter_code
_entity_poly.pdbx_strand_id
1 'polypeptide(L)'
;MSLRISNIILNAGASGENIFNDGGTVTSLGYNLSSDDGGGYLTGPGDQINTNPLLGPLQDNGGSTFTHALLPGSPAIDAGDPNFHPPPFNDQRGCHFDRVFSGRIDIGSFETQPPDRPCLTPRPRPTPRPRPTPPQ
;
A
#
# COMPACT_ATOMS: atom_id res chain seq x y z
N MET A 1 -21.78 -14.70 -0.04
CA MET A 1 -20.34 -14.40 -0.10
C MET A 1 -20.17 -12.91 0.15
N SER A 2 -19.25 -12.50 1.03
CA SER A 2 -18.99 -11.08 1.31
C SER A 2 -17.54 -10.74 0.97
N LEU A 3 -17.35 -9.64 0.24
CA LEU A 3 -16.04 -9.05 -0.05
C LEU A 3 -15.94 -7.73 0.74
N ARG A 4 -14.86 -7.58 1.51
CA ARG A 4 -14.51 -6.33 2.20
C ARG A 4 -13.22 -5.80 1.61
N ILE A 5 -13.20 -4.54 1.22
CA ILE A 5 -12.05 -3.91 0.55
C ILE A 5 -11.67 -2.60 1.20
N SER A 6 -10.38 -2.32 1.23
CA SER A 6 -9.80 -1.09 1.77
C SER A 6 -8.43 -0.87 1.16
N ASN A 7 -7.98 0.37 1.02
CA ASN A 7 -6.61 0.68 0.60
C ASN A 7 -6.21 0.04 -0.75
N ILE A 8 -7.17 -0.12 -1.67
CA ILE A 8 -6.95 -0.76 -2.98
C ILE A 8 -7.10 0.23 -4.14
N ILE A 9 -6.35 0.01 -5.22
CA ILE A 9 -6.55 0.69 -6.50
C ILE A 9 -7.28 -0.26 -7.45
N LEU A 10 -8.34 0.23 -8.10
CA LEU A 10 -9.11 -0.48 -9.12
C LEU A 10 -9.05 0.28 -10.46
N ASN A 11 -8.50 -0.37 -11.48
CA ASN A 11 -8.24 0.24 -12.79
C ASN A 11 -8.55 -0.71 -13.96
N ALA A 12 -9.81 -0.79 -14.38
CA ALA A 12 -10.30 -1.66 -15.45
C ALA A 12 -9.87 -1.23 -16.86
N GLY A 13 -9.27 -0.04 -17.02
CA GLY A 13 -8.85 0.47 -18.33
C GLY A 13 -10.03 0.95 -19.18
N ALA A 14 -9.98 0.73 -20.51
CA ALA A 14 -10.94 1.33 -21.45
C ALA A 14 -12.30 0.60 -21.54
N SER A 15 -12.44 -0.60 -20.97
CA SER A 15 -13.67 -1.38 -21.04
C SER A 15 -13.82 -2.28 -19.82
N GLY A 16 -15.06 -2.40 -19.34
CA GLY A 16 -15.41 -3.19 -18.15
C GLY A 16 -15.64 -2.32 -16.93
N GLU A 17 -16.20 -2.94 -15.89
CA GLU A 17 -16.42 -2.33 -14.58
C GLU A 17 -15.35 -2.84 -13.61
N ASN A 18 -14.87 -1.98 -12.72
CA ASN A 18 -13.94 -2.37 -11.66
C ASN A 18 -14.58 -3.35 -10.67
N ILE A 19 -15.87 -3.20 -10.39
CA ILE A 19 -16.61 -4.05 -9.46
C ILE A 19 -17.94 -4.48 -10.11
N PHE A 20 -18.00 -5.74 -10.51
CA PHE A 20 -19.23 -6.43 -10.89
C PHE A 20 -19.67 -7.37 -9.76
N ASN A 21 -20.94 -7.32 -9.36
CA ASN A 21 -21.45 -8.08 -8.23
C ASN A 21 -22.72 -8.88 -8.59
N ASP A 22 -22.58 -10.18 -8.78
CA ASP A 22 -23.66 -11.11 -9.12
C ASP A 22 -24.28 -11.76 -7.86
N GLY A 23 -24.92 -10.94 -7.02
CA GLY A 23 -25.66 -11.40 -5.83
C GLY A 23 -24.83 -11.59 -4.56
N GLY A 24 -23.62 -11.04 -4.49
CA GLY A 24 -22.80 -10.95 -3.27
C GLY A 24 -22.99 -9.62 -2.51
N THR A 25 -22.21 -9.44 -1.45
CA THR A 25 -22.09 -8.15 -0.74
C THR A 25 -20.68 -7.63 -0.86
N VAL A 26 -20.54 -6.40 -1.39
CA VAL A 26 -19.29 -5.65 -1.39
C VAL A 26 -19.39 -4.57 -0.31
N THR A 27 -18.37 -4.48 0.53
CA THR A 27 -18.28 -3.48 1.60
C THR A 27 -16.95 -2.77 1.52
N SER A 28 -16.99 -1.47 1.22
CA SER A 28 -15.82 -0.62 1.38
C SER A 28 -15.59 -0.33 2.87
N LEU A 29 -14.34 -0.51 3.32
CA LEU A 29 -13.86 0.00 4.60
C LEU A 29 -13.09 1.32 4.44
N GLY A 30 -13.11 1.91 3.25
CA GLY A 30 -12.49 3.20 2.95
C GLY A 30 -11.12 3.12 2.26
N TYR A 31 -10.67 4.29 1.83
CA TYR A 31 -9.37 4.56 1.22
C TYR A 31 -9.09 3.74 -0.04
N ASN A 32 -10.14 3.41 -0.80
CA ASN A 32 -10.02 2.79 -2.12
C ASN A 32 -9.98 3.86 -3.19
N LEU A 33 -9.32 3.58 -4.31
CA LEU A 33 -9.24 4.45 -5.47
C LEU A 33 -9.76 3.68 -6.69
N SER A 34 -10.79 4.20 -7.34
CA SER A 34 -11.38 3.60 -8.53
C SER A 34 -11.39 4.57 -9.69
N SER A 35 -10.97 4.07 -10.84
CA SER A 35 -11.01 4.80 -12.12
C SER A 35 -12.43 5.08 -12.62
N ASP A 36 -13.41 4.27 -12.19
CA ASP A 36 -14.84 4.42 -12.45
C ASP A 36 -15.61 4.70 -11.14
N ASP A 37 -16.93 4.61 -11.18
CA ASP A 37 -17.81 4.86 -10.02
C ASP A 37 -17.72 3.79 -8.91
N GLY A 38 -16.85 2.80 -9.05
CA GLY A 38 -16.66 1.70 -8.09
C GLY A 38 -17.91 0.82 -7.95
N GLY A 39 -18.77 0.77 -8.98
CA GLY A 39 -20.05 0.06 -8.96
C GLY A 39 -21.03 0.59 -7.91
N GLY A 40 -20.79 1.81 -7.39
CA GLY A 40 -21.55 2.39 -6.28
C GLY A 40 -21.26 1.78 -4.90
N TYR A 41 -20.26 0.91 -4.78
CA TYR A 41 -19.91 0.23 -3.52
C TYR A 41 -18.84 0.94 -2.69
N LEU A 42 -18.08 1.85 -3.32
CA LEU A 42 -17.00 2.60 -2.69
C LEU A 42 -17.54 3.87 -2.02
N THR A 43 -18.15 3.69 -0.85
CA THR A 43 -18.76 4.77 -0.05
C THR A 43 -18.10 4.94 1.32
N GLY A 44 -16.93 4.36 1.51
CA GLY A 44 -16.15 4.44 2.75
C GLY A 44 -15.36 5.75 2.89
N PRO A 45 -14.80 6.03 4.08
CA PRO A 45 -13.99 7.22 4.30
C PRO A 45 -12.78 7.22 3.37
N GLY A 46 -12.50 8.36 2.72
CA GLY A 46 -11.33 8.51 1.84
C GLY A 46 -11.39 7.70 0.54
N ASP A 47 -12.52 7.06 0.23
CA ASP A 47 -12.73 6.47 -1.10
C ASP A 47 -12.72 7.58 -2.17
N GLN A 48 -12.10 7.27 -3.30
CA GLN A 48 -11.96 8.15 -4.45
C GLN A 48 -12.48 7.41 -5.69
N ILE A 49 -13.62 7.83 -6.24
CA ILE A 49 -14.23 7.22 -7.43
C ILE A 49 -14.13 8.15 -8.64
N ASN A 50 -14.31 7.63 -9.85
CA ASN A 50 -14.18 8.34 -11.12
C ASN A 50 -12.85 9.10 -11.24
N THR A 51 -11.79 8.51 -10.67
CA THR A 51 -10.51 9.20 -10.47
C THR A 51 -9.38 8.38 -11.10
N ASN A 52 -8.68 8.97 -12.07
CA ASN A 52 -7.56 8.30 -12.73
C ASN A 52 -6.41 8.07 -11.73
N PRO A 53 -5.99 6.82 -11.48
CA PRO A 53 -4.95 6.52 -10.51
C PRO A 53 -3.54 6.91 -10.96
N LEU A 54 -3.34 7.31 -12.22
CA LEU A 54 -2.04 7.71 -12.77
C LEU A 54 -0.96 6.64 -12.51
N LEU A 55 -1.23 5.41 -12.95
CA LEU A 55 -0.32 4.28 -12.84
C LEU A 55 0.67 4.24 -14.01
N GLY A 56 1.92 3.91 -13.72
CA GLY A 56 2.89 3.45 -14.70
C GLY A 56 2.56 2.03 -15.22
N PRO A 57 3.24 1.57 -16.27
CA PRO A 57 3.07 0.21 -16.78
C PRO A 57 3.43 -0.84 -15.71
N LEU A 58 2.87 -2.04 -15.85
CA LEU A 58 3.31 -3.19 -15.06
C LEU A 58 4.72 -3.59 -15.52
N GLN A 59 5.71 -3.36 -14.67
CA GLN A 59 7.11 -3.60 -15.02
C GLN A 59 7.94 -3.92 -13.78
N ASP A 60 9.22 -4.22 -14.01
CA ASP A 60 10.20 -4.29 -12.93
C ASP A 60 10.46 -2.89 -12.36
N ASN A 61 10.09 -2.68 -11.10
CA ASN A 61 10.38 -1.46 -10.35
C ASN A 61 11.29 -1.75 -9.14
N GLY A 62 12.14 -2.78 -9.22
CA GLY A 62 13.19 -3.09 -8.25
C GLY A 62 12.88 -4.19 -7.23
N GLY A 63 11.78 -4.94 -7.41
CA GLY A 63 11.31 -5.97 -6.46
C GLY A 63 11.25 -7.38 -7.06
N SER A 64 10.79 -8.36 -6.27
CA SER A 64 10.64 -9.76 -6.72
C SER A 64 9.43 -10.00 -7.63
N THR A 65 8.55 -9.01 -7.77
CA THR A 65 7.36 -9.05 -8.63
C THR A 65 7.23 -7.74 -9.40
N PHE A 66 6.61 -7.80 -10.59
CA PHE A 66 6.26 -6.59 -11.31
C PHE A 66 5.18 -5.81 -10.56
N THR A 67 5.27 -4.48 -10.59
CA THR A 67 4.34 -3.59 -9.90
C THR A 67 3.91 -2.45 -10.81
N HIS A 68 2.80 -1.81 -10.47
CA HIS A 68 2.39 -0.53 -11.05
C HIS A 68 2.92 0.59 -10.18
N ALA A 69 3.96 1.30 -10.63
CA ALA A 69 4.44 2.49 -9.94
C ALA A 69 3.40 3.62 -10.03
N LEU A 70 3.33 4.46 -8.99
CA LEU A 70 2.53 5.69 -9.03
C LEU A 70 3.30 6.77 -9.81
N LEU A 71 2.67 7.36 -10.82
CA LEU A 71 3.25 8.49 -11.55
C LEU A 71 3.18 9.77 -10.71
N PRO A 72 4.05 10.76 -10.97
CA PRO A 72 4.00 12.05 -10.28
C PRO A 72 2.60 12.68 -10.31
N GLY A 73 2.10 13.08 -9.14
CA GLY A 73 0.76 13.66 -8.98
C GLY A 73 -0.37 12.64 -8.87
N SER A 74 -0.08 11.34 -8.75
CA SER A 74 -1.08 10.32 -8.52
C SER A 74 -1.94 10.62 -7.27
N PRO A 75 -3.27 10.50 -7.35
CA PRO A 75 -4.17 10.67 -6.20
C PRO A 75 -4.06 9.55 -5.16
N ALA A 76 -3.30 8.49 -5.45
CA ALA A 76 -2.99 7.43 -4.49
C ALA A 76 -1.86 7.82 -3.50
N ILE A 77 -1.05 8.84 -3.83
CA ILE A 77 0.10 9.25 -3.01
C ILE A 77 -0.37 9.87 -1.70
N ASP A 78 0.19 9.41 -0.58
CA ASP A 78 -0.13 9.85 0.79
C ASP A 78 -1.65 9.82 1.07
N ALA A 79 -2.40 8.90 0.45
CA ALA A 79 -3.88 8.90 0.46
C ALA A 79 -4.51 7.68 1.14
N GLY A 80 -3.71 6.70 1.57
CA GLY A 80 -4.21 5.50 2.26
C GLY A 80 -4.67 5.78 3.69
N ASP A 81 -5.20 4.76 4.36
CA ASP A 81 -5.76 4.85 5.70
C ASP A 81 -4.70 5.35 6.71
N PRO A 82 -4.91 6.51 7.35
CA PRO A 82 -3.97 7.03 8.35
C PRO A 82 -3.89 6.15 9.61
N ASN A 83 -4.85 5.24 9.82
CA ASN A 83 -4.88 4.31 10.95
C ASN A 83 -4.45 2.89 10.56
N PHE A 84 -3.82 2.71 9.38
CA PHE A 84 -3.34 1.40 8.95
C PHE A 84 -2.24 0.89 9.88
N HIS A 85 -2.61 0.02 10.84
CA HIS A 85 -1.73 -0.39 11.94
C HIS A 85 -1.86 -1.87 12.36
N PRO A 86 -0.72 -2.56 12.60
CA PRO A 86 0.61 -2.19 12.14
C PRO A 86 0.70 -2.39 10.61
N PRO A 87 1.29 -1.44 9.86
CA PRO A 87 1.56 -1.67 8.46
C PRO A 87 2.63 -2.77 8.31
N PRO A 88 2.65 -3.53 7.20
CA PRO A 88 3.83 -4.29 6.80
C PRO A 88 5.07 -3.39 6.77
N PHE A 89 6.27 -3.96 6.94
CA PHE A 89 7.50 -3.16 6.89
C PHE A 89 7.75 -2.54 5.51
N ASN A 90 7.47 -3.31 4.45
CA ASN A 90 7.75 -2.93 3.09
C ASN A 90 6.49 -2.99 2.22
N ASP A 91 6.51 -2.29 1.09
CA ASP A 91 5.53 -2.51 0.03
C ASP A 91 5.79 -3.82 -0.74
N GLN A 92 5.05 -4.07 -1.82
CA GLN A 92 5.14 -5.32 -2.59
C GLN A 92 6.53 -5.60 -3.17
N ARG A 93 7.38 -4.57 -3.36
CA ARG A 93 8.74 -4.74 -3.88
C ARG A 93 9.68 -5.37 -2.84
N GLY A 94 9.36 -5.22 -1.55
CA GLY A 94 10.09 -5.84 -0.44
C GLY A 94 11.16 -4.94 0.17
N CYS A 95 12.18 -5.57 0.77
CA CYS A 95 13.30 -4.89 1.44
C CYS A 95 13.83 -3.73 0.57
N HIS A 96 14.13 -2.59 1.21
CA HIS A 96 14.47 -1.28 0.60
C HIS A 96 13.28 -0.38 0.21
N PHE A 97 12.04 -0.87 0.27
CA PHE A 97 10.84 -0.11 -0.07
C PHE A 97 9.89 -0.03 1.11
N ASP A 98 10.12 0.94 2.01
CA ASP A 98 9.33 1.14 3.22
C ASP A 98 7.84 1.25 2.88
N ARG A 99 6.94 0.59 3.64
CA ARG A 99 5.49 0.70 3.38
C ARG A 99 4.91 2.05 3.81
N VAL A 100 5.56 2.73 4.75
CA VAL A 100 5.18 4.06 5.22
C VAL A 100 6.33 5.00 4.91
N PHE A 101 6.18 5.79 3.86
CA PHE A 101 7.04 6.90 3.56
C PHE A 101 6.30 8.23 3.83
N SER A 102 7.00 9.34 4.07
CA SER A 102 6.37 10.66 4.33
C SER A 102 5.36 10.74 5.51
N GLY A 103 5.18 9.67 6.28
CA GLY A 103 4.28 9.60 7.43
C GLY A 103 2.87 9.06 7.12
N ARG A 104 2.56 8.72 5.87
CA ARG A 104 1.27 8.13 5.48
C ARG A 104 1.47 7.14 4.33
N ILE A 105 0.69 6.06 4.34
CA ILE A 105 0.74 5.07 3.27
C ILE A 105 0.12 5.60 1.98
N ASP A 106 0.67 5.18 0.84
CA ASP A 106 -0.02 5.26 -0.45
C ASP A 106 -1.13 4.19 -0.55
N ILE A 107 -2.16 4.48 -1.34
CA ILE A 107 -3.21 3.50 -1.67
C ILE A 107 -2.60 2.44 -2.60
N GLY A 108 -2.89 1.16 -2.35
CA GLY A 108 -2.44 0.05 -3.18
C GLY A 108 -1.16 -0.63 -2.67
N SER A 109 -0.42 -1.24 -3.61
CA SER A 109 0.69 -2.15 -3.31
C SER A 109 2.09 -1.54 -3.48
N PHE A 110 2.18 -0.28 -3.91
CA PHE A 110 3.41 0.45 -4.18
C PHE A 110 3.44 1.73 -3.34
N GLU A 111 4.58 2.02 -2.73
CA GLU A 111 4.82 3.24 -1.97
C GLU A 111 5.79 4.19 -2.70
N THR A 112 5.39 5.42 -2.91
CA THR A 112 6.18 6.46 -3.58
C THR A 112 7.29 6.93 -2.67
N GLN A 113 8.52 6.62 -3.06
CA GLN A 113 9.72 6.99 -2.32
C GLN A 113 10.90 7.15 -3.27
N PRO A 114 11.95 7.90 -2.87
CA PRO A 114 13.21 7.92 -3.60
C PRO A 114 13.78 6.50 -3.77
N PRO A 115 14.48 6.21 -4.87
CA PRO A 115 15.13 4.91 -5.06
C PRO A 115 16.18 4.66 -3.96
N ASP A 116 16.19 3.42 -3.46
CA ASP A 116 17.16 2.81 -2.55
C ASP A 116 17.31 3.42 -1.14
N ARG A 117 16.61 2.84 -0.16
CA ARG A 117 16.99 2.93 1.27
C ARG A 117 17.73 1.68 1.70
N PRO A 118 18.93 1.73 2.30
CA PRO A 118 19.63 0.53 2.74
C PRO A 118 18.78 -0.25 3.75
N CYS A 119 18.50 -1.51 3.44
CA CYS A 119 17.80 -2.42 4.33
C CYS A 119 18.67 -2.60 5.57
N LEU A 120 18.27 -1.99 6.69
CA LEU A 120 18.96 -2.18 7.95
C LEU A 120 18.88 -3.68 8.27
N THR A 121 20.00 -4.38 8.15
CA THR A 121 20.17 -5.62 8.91
C THR A 121 19.89 -5.25 10.37
N PRO A 122 19.08 -6.03 11.12
CA PRO A 122 18.93 -5.80 12.54
C PRO A 122 20.33 -5.72 13.13
N ARG A 123 20.72 -4.55 13.64
CA ARG A 123 22.01 -4.42 14.32
C ARG A 123 22.03 -5.53 15.37
N PRO A 124 23.01 -6.44 15.38
CA PRO A 124 23.04 -7.50 16.37
C PRO A 124 22.89 -6.84 17.73
N ARG A 125 21.87 -7.27 18.49
CA ARG A 125 21.61 -6.77 19.84
C ARG A 125 22.95 -6.82 20.58
N PRO A 126 23.45 -5.71 21.15
CA PRO A 126 24.70 -5.78 21.91
C PRO A 126 24.52 -6.88 22.95
N THR A 127 25.37 -7.90 22.88
CA THR A 127 25.39 -8.98 23.85
C THR A 127 25.47 -8.34 25.23
N PRO A 128 24.58 -8.69 26.18
CA PRO A 128 24.67 -8.17 27.54
C PRO A 128 26.11 -8.40 28.02
N ARG A 129 26.83 -7.32 28.32
CA ARG A 129 28.16 -7.44 28.93
C ARG A 129 27.97 -8.20 30.25
N PRO A 130 28.71 -9.29 30.51
CA PRO A 130 28.61 -9.96 31.80
C PRO A 130 28.87 -8.94 32.90
N ARG A 131 27.94 -8.88 33.86
CA ARG A 131 28.06 -8.05 35.06
C ARG A 131 29.30 -8.55 35.81
N PRO A 132 30.28 -7.69 36.15
CA PRO A 132 31.40 -8.11 36.99
C PRO A 132 30.87 -8.64 38.31
N THR A 133 31.34 -9.82 38.72
CA THR A 133 31.08 -10.38 40.05
C THR A 133 31.77 -9.48 41.09
N PRO A 134 31.09 -9.05 42.16
CA PRO A 134 31.74 -8.32 43.25
C PRO A 134 32.84 -9.18 43.91
N PRO A 135 33.99 -8.61 44.29
CA PRO A 135 34.98 -9.33 45.10
C PRO A 135 34.40 -9.66 46.48
N GLN A 136 34.81 -10.83 47.01
CA GLN A 136 34.46 -11.30 48.35
C GLN A 136 35.08 -10.45 49.46
#